data_AF-A0A0L0VFW6-F1
#
_entry.id   AF-A0A0L0VFW6-F1
#
_cell.length_a   1.000
_cell.length_b   1.000
_cell.length_c   1.000
_cell.angle_alpha   90.00
_cell.angle_beta   90.00
_cell.angle_gamma   90.00
#
_symmetry.space_group_name_H-M   'P 1'
#
loop_
_entity.id
_entity.type
_entity.pdbx_description
1 polymer ?
#
loop_
_entity_poly.entity_id
_entity_poly.type
_entity_poly.pdbx_seq_one_letter_code
_entity_poly.pdbx_strand_id
1 'polypeptide(L)'
;MEVRWLEDTNKNHHRFRVWLLKMDMVGRRLAAAYMILWDEAVSTQRHSIEAVNKSLQLPMDNKKPFGGKSEHATLIKSSSLWPPIKTFSLKENMHLSLGLQGACRKENEDFARNIMAIGEGLTQHKDLVQVEVQGVNVAYDDKRVSQPLLSLTPLNADAQSINVRVLDCLTGEEILSHSIDWPDKEAADCLTEEGLNKLAFAGFPDHKLSLKAGIPVVLLRNLNVSEGLWNGTRLLVLRLTSNALEARVLTGPFKGRQVSIPKITLFHEGNTSVKVPFYLYQFPAVAAFAMTINKSQGQSMKHVAVVLISQVFAHGQLYIALLRVRDVCNLLVVQMSRFTRSGSIVFL
;
A
#
# COMPACT_ATOMS: atom_id res chain seq x y z
N MET A 1 -20.06 -32.91 10.42
CA MET A 1 -20.95 -33.78 9.61
C MET A 1 -20.09 -34.57 8.64
N GLU A 2 -20.28 -35.88 8.62
CA GLU A 2 -19.43 -36.92 8.02
C GLU A 2 -19.11 -36.71 6.53
N VAL A 3 -17.87 -37.05 6.16
CA VAL A 3 -17.43 -37.19 4.77
C VAL A 3 -17.52 -38.68 4.41
N ARG A 4 -18.49 -39.06 3.57
CA ARG A 4 -18.47 -40.36 2.88
C ARG A 4 -17.93 -40.17 1.46
N TRP A 5 -16.90 -40.94 1.14
CA TRP A 5 -16.39 -41.13 -0.21
C TRP A 5 -17.30 -42.09 -0.96
N LEU A 6 -17.89 -41.64 -2.06
CA LEU A 6 -18.41 -42.50 -3.11
C LEU A 6 -17.55 -42.26 -4.34
N GLU A 7 -16.72 -43.26 -4.66
CA GLU A 7 -16.06 -43.35 -5.96
C GLU A 7 -17.11 -43.66 -7.01
N ASP A 8 -17.24 -42.77 -8.00
CA ASP A 8 -17.89 -43.11 -9.26
C ASP A 8 -17.16 -42.44 -10.45
N THR A 9 -16.99 -43.24 -11.50
CA THR A 9 -15.98 -43.16 -12.56
C THR A 9 -16.38 -42.29 -13.74
N ASN A 10 -16.91 -41.08 -13.49
CA ASN A 10 -17.15 -40.08 -14.54
C ASN A 10 -16.60 -38.70 -14.12
N LYS A 11 -15.27 -38.65 -13.99
CA LYS A 11 -14.48 -37.54 -13.46
C LYS A 11 -14.28 -36.47 -14.54
N ASN A 12 -15.12 -35.42 -14.56
CA ASN A 12 -14.69 -34.01 -14.76
C ASN A 12 -15.86 -33.01 -14.78
N HIS A 13 -17.05 -33.38 -15.26
CA HIS A 13 -18.18 -32.44 -15.38
C HIS A 13 -18.93 -32.20 -14.05
N HIS A 14 -19.01 -33.20 -13.16
CA HIS A 14 -19.74 -33.06 -11.90
C HIS A 14 -18.96 -32.34 -10.78
N ARG A 15 -17.62 -32.35 -10.81
CA ARG A 15 -16.80 -31.62 -9.82
C ARG A 15 -16.96 -30.09 -9.92
N PHE A 16 -17.20 -29.55 -11.11
CA PHE A 16 -17.50 -28.12 -11.29
C PHE A 16 -18.92 -27.75 -10.86
N ARG A 17 -19.90 -28.65 -11.01
CA ARG A 17 -21.29 -28.43 -10.57
C ARG A 17 -21.43 -28.35 -9.04
N VAL A 18 -20.61 -29.07 -8.28
CA VAL A 18 -20.60 -28.98 -6.80
C VAL A 18 -19.98 -27.67 -6.31
N TRP A 19 -19.04 -27.07 -7.07
CA TRP A 19 -18.51 -25.73 -6.79
C TRP A 19 -19.55 -24.62 -7.02
N LEU A 20 -20.42 -24.80 -8.03
CA LEU A 20 -21.50 -23.88 -8.39
C LEU A 20 -22.62 -23.76 -7.33
N LEU A 21 -22.82 -24.76 -6.48
CA LEU A 21 -23.77 -24.69 -5.35
C LEU A 21 -23.24 -23.86 -4.16
N LYS A 22 -21.96 -23.47 -4.16
CA LYS A 22 -21.33 -22.60 -3.15
C LYS A 22 -21.04 -21.18 -3.68
N MET A 23 -21.89 -20.65 -4.56
CA MET A 23 -21.93 -19.21 -4.79
C MET A 23 -22.45 -18.51 -3.51
N ASP A 24 -21.51 -18.12 -2.66
CA ASP A 24 -21.62 -17.05 -1.67
C ASP A 24 -22.45 -15.88 -2.24
N MET A 25 -23.20 -15.19 -1.37
CA MET A 25 -23.90 -13.93 -1.65
C MET A 25 -23.10 -12.96 -2.55
N VAL A 26 -21.77 -12.91 -2.43
CA VAL A 26 -20.85 -12.15 -3.28
C VAL A 26 -20.87 -12.61 -4.74
N GLY A 27 -20.85 -13.92 -5.01
CA GLY A 27 -20.87 -14.47 -6.37
C GLY A 27 -22.19 -14.16 -7.10
N ARG A 28 -23.32 -14.22 -6.39
CA ARG A 28 -24.63 -13.84 -6.97
C ARG A 28 -24.72 -12.34 -7.25
N ARG A 29 -24.18 -11.50 -6.36
CA ARG A 29 -24.11 -10.04 -6.56
C ARG A 29 -23.24 -9.68 -7.75
N LEU A 30 -22.09 -10.34 -7.90
CA LEU A 30 -21.22 -10.19 -9.07
C LEU A 30 -21.92 -10.62 -10.35
N ALA A 31 -22.63 -11.75 -10.36
CA ALA A 31 -23.41 -12.20 -11.52
C ALA A 31 -24.52 -11.19 -11.89
N ALA A 32 -25.19 -10.57 -10.92
CA ALA A 32 -26.23 -9.57 -11.17
C ALA A 32 -25.69 -8.18 -11.59
N ALA A 33 -24.41 -7.87 -11.33
CA ALA A 33 -23.84 -6.55 -11.62
C ALA A 33 -23.78 -6.26 -13.14
N TYR A 34 -24.19 -5.08 -13.59
CA TYR A 34 -24.08 -4.70 -15.01
C TYR A 34 -22.67 -4.24 -15.41
N MET A 35 -21.96 -3.61 -14.46
CA MET A 35 -20.65 -2.99 -14.65
C MET A 35 -19.70 -3.39 -13.54
N ILE A 36 -18.43 -3.61 -13.90
CA ILE A 36 -17.33 -3.80 -12.95
C ILE A 36 -16.43 -2.57 -13.03
N LEU A 37 -16.27 -1.88 -11.89
CA LEU A 37 -15.25 -0.86 -11.71
C LEU A 37 -14.11 -1.51 -10.91
N TRP A 38 -12.94 -1.57 -11.53
CA TRP A 38 -11.78 -2.21 -10.92
C TRP A 38 -10.74 -1.15 -10.57
N ASP A 39 -10.76 -0.74 -9.30
CA ASP A 39 -9.75 0.19 -8.80
C ASP A 39 -8.40 -0.53 -8.63
N GLU A 40 -7.30 0.12 -8.99
CA GLU A 40 -5.94 -0.40 -8.90
C GLU A 40 -5.67 -1.73 -9.65
N ALA A 41 -6.39 -1.98 -10.74
CA ALA A 41 -6.27 -3.19 -11.57
C ALA A 41 -4.84 -3.45 -12.10
N VAL A 42 -4.02 -2.40 -12.29
CA VAL A 42 -2.59 -2.50 -12.64
C VAL A 42 -1.72 -3.17 -11.58
N SER A 43 -2.12 -3.13 -10.30
CA SER A 43 -1.41 -3.81 -9.21
C SER A 43 -1.84 -5.27 -9.02
N THR A 44 -2.88 -5.70 -9.75
CA THR A 44 -3.44 -7.04 -9.64
C THR A 44 -2.69 -8.01 -10.55
N GLN A 45 -2.34 -9.18 -10.03
CA GLN A 45 -1.69 -10.22 -10.84
C GLN A 45 -2.62 -10.70 -11.96
N ARG A 46 -2.05 -10.88 -13.15
CA ARG A 46 -2.75 -11.39 -14.35
C ARG A 46 -3.66 -12.60 -14.05
N HIS A 47 -3.16 -13.58 -13.30
CA HIS A 47 -3.91 -14.79 -12.97
C HIS A 47 -5.17 -14.51 -12.15
N SER A 48 -5.15 -13.50 -11.28
CA SER A 48 -6.33 -13.10 -10.50
C SER A 48 -7.41 -12.52 -11.40
N ILE A 49 -7.01 -11.70 -12.38
CA ILE A 49 -7.92 -11.12 -13.38
C ILE A 49 -8.52 -12.21 -14.28
N GLU A 50 -7.68 -13.12 -14.78
CA GLU A 50 -8.13 -14.25 -15.60
C GLU A 50 -9.06 -15.20 -14.83
N ALA A 51 -8.80 -15.41 -13.54
CA ALA A 51 -9.65 -16.20 -12.66
C ALA A 51 -11.03 -15.54 -12.49
N VAL A 52 -11.10 -14.22 -12.26
CA VAL A 52 -12.36 -13.47 -12.19
C VAL A 52 -13.12 -13.55 -13.52
N ASN A 53 -12.44 -13.34 -14.66
CA ASN A 53 -13.04 -13.48 -15.98
C ASN A 53 -13.69 -14.86 -16.17
N LYS A 54 -12.95 -15.95 -15.93
CA LYS A 54 -13.48 -17.33 -16.05
C LYS A 54 -14.63 -17.60 -15.08
N SER A 55 -14.54 -17.06 -13.87
CA SER A 55 -15.56 -17.22 -12.82
C SER A 55 -16.87 -16.51 -13.14
N LEU A 56 -16.88 -15.53 -14.05
CA LEU A 56 -18.08 -14.83 -14.50
C LEU A 56 -18.65 -15.40 -15.81
N GLN A 57 -17.81 -15.97 -16.67
CA GLN A 57 -18.26 -16.59 -17.92
C GLN A 57 -19.13 -17.82 -17.68
N LEU A 58 -18.79 -18.63 -16.67
CA LEU A 58 -19.49 -19.88 -16.37
C LEU A 58 -20.91 -19.67 -15.81
N PRO A 59 -21.14 -18.82 -14.77
CA PRO A 59 -22.47 -18.65 -14.19
C PRO A 59 -23.42 -17.84 -15.08
N MET A 60 -22.88 -17.00 -15.96
CA MET A 60 -23.68 -16.16 -16.85
C MET A 60 -23.94 -16.79 -18.22
N ASP A 61 -23.45 -18.03 -18.43
CA ASP A 61 -23.50 -18.74 -19.71
C ASP A 61 -23.11 -17.86 -20.89
N ASN A 62 -22.06 -17.05 -20.70
CA ASN A 62 -21.63 -16.06 -21.67
C ASN A 62 -20.11 -16.10 -21.81
N LYS A 63 -19.64 -16.51 -22.98
CA LYS A 63 -18.21 -16.65 -23.30
C LYS A 63 -17.51 -15.31 -23.61
N LYS A 64 -18.25 -14.20 -23.64
CA LYS A 64 -17.64 -12.86 -23.74
C LYS A 64 -16.76 -12.58 -22.51
N PRO A 65 -15.77 -11.67 -22.59
CA PRO A 65 -15.00 -11.23 -21.43
C PRO A 65 -15.94 -10.89 -20.25
N PHE A 66 -15.59 -11.42 -19.07
CA PHE A 66 -16.29 -11.27 -17.79
C PHE A 66 -17.80 -11.56 -17.84
N GLY A 67 -18.21 -12.46 -18.74
CA GLY A 67 -19.62 -12.82 -18.94
C GLY A 67 -20.42 -11.75 -19.70
N GLY A 68 -19.77 -10.82 -20.40
CA GLY A 68 -20.42 -9.78 -21.19
C GLY A 68 -20.86 -8.56 -20.38
N LYS A 69 -20.29 -8.35 -19.20
CA LYS A 69 -20.45 -7.11 -18.43
C LYS A 69 -19.72 -5.97 -19.12
N SER A 70 -20.24 -4.75 -18.92
CA SER A 70 -19.54 -3.56 -19.39
C SER A 70 -18.38 -3.26 -18.43
N GLU A 71 -17.16 -3.20 -18.96
CA GLU A 71 -15.95 -3.05 -18.16
C GLU A 71 -15.32 -1.68 -18.39
N HIS A 72 -14.97 -1.03 -17.27
CA HIS A 72 -14.07 0.12 -17.27
C HIS A 72 -12.91 -0.25 -16.35
N ALA A 73 -11.84 -0.80 -16.93
CA ALA A 73 -10.68 -1.27 -16.19
C ALA A 73 -9.38 -0.79 -16.84
N THR A 74 -8.49 -0.23 -16.03
CA THR A 74 -7.10 0.08 -16.36
C THR A 74 -6.27 -1.18 -16.18
N LEU A 75 -6.23 -2.06 -17.19
CA LEU A 75 -5.57 -3.37 -17.11
C LEU A 75 -4.30 -3.47 -17.96
N ILE A 76 -3.43 -4.40 -17.55
CA ILE A 76 -2.08 -4.62 -18.08
C ILE A 76 -2.13 -5.11 -19.54
N LYS A 77 -1.37 -4.45 -20.44
CA LYS A 77 -1.28 -4.68 -21.90
C LYS A 77 -0.97 -6.13 -22.33
N SER A 78 -0.57 -7.02 -21.42
CA SER A 78 -0.06 -8.37 -21.72
C SER A 78 -1.11 -9.50 -21.69
N SER A 79 -2.36 -9.21 -21.31
CA SER A 79 -3.43 -10.21 -21.26
C SER A 79 -4.09 -10.40 -22.63
N SER A 80 -4.44 -11.65 -22.98
CA SER A 80 -5.24 -11.95 -24.17
C SER A 80 -6.67 -11.39 -24.11
N LEU A 81 -7.08 -10.90 -22.93
CA LEU A 81 -8.33 -10.18 -22.71
C LEU A 81 -8.27 -8.71 -23.17
N TRP A 82 -7.09 -8.19 -23.54
CA TRP A 82 -6.87 -6.77 -23.86
C TRP A 82 -7.49 -6.28 -25.18
N PRO A 83 -7.34 -6.97 -26.32
CA PRO A 83 -7.82 -6.45 -27.60
C PRO A 83 -9.30 -6.05 -27.65
N PRO A 84 -10.25 -6.75 -26.98
CA PRO A 84 -11.66 -6.38 -27.00
C PRO A 84 -12.07 -5.33 -25.96
N ILE A 85 -11.20 -4.89 -25.04
CA ILE A 85 -11.57 -3.96 -23.96
C ILE A 85 -11.48 -2.51 -24.46
N LYS A 86 -12.55 -1.73 -24.23
CA LYS A 86 -12.58 -0.30 -24.54
C LYS A 86 -11.59 0.43 -23.63
N THR A 87 -10.49 0.87 -24.21
CA THR A 87 -9.43 1.59 -23.49
C THR A 87 -9.73 3.08 -23.48
N PHE A 88 -9.62 3.69 -22.30
CA PHE A 88 -9.67 5.15 -22.15
C PHE A 88 -8.29 5.62 -21.73
N SER A 89 -7.74 6.61 -22.46
CA SER A 89 -6.49 7.26 -22.09
C SER A 89 -6.77 8.54 -21.31
N LEU A 90 -5.97 8.76 -20.26
CA LEU A 90 -5.91 10.05 -19.59
C LEU A 90 -5.12 11.00 -20.49
N LYS A 91 -5.79 12.08 -20.93
CA LYS A 91 -5.16 13.15 -21.73
C LYS A 91 -4.51 14.23 -20.88
N GLU A 92 -4.88 14.29 -19.61
CA GLU A 92 -4.43 15.32 -18.68
C GLU A 92 -4.11 14.70 -17.32
N ASN A 93 -3.05 15.20 -16.70
CA ASN A 93 -2.71 14.81 -15.34
C ASN A 93 -3.63 15.52 -14.33
N MET A 94 -4.72 14.83 -13.96
CA MET A 94 -5.73 15.34 -13.03
C MET A 94 -5.17 15.68 -11.64
N HIS A 95 -4.06 15.06 -11.21
CA HIS A 95 -3.45 15.31 -9.90
C HIS A 95 -2.78 16.69 -9.80
N LEU A 96 -2.31 17.23 -10.92
CA LEU A 96 -1.63 18.53 -11.00
C LEU A 96 -2.58 19.69 -11.33
N SER A 97 -3.88 19.42 -11.51
CA SER A 97 -4.90 20.43 -11.85
C SER A 97 -4.85 21.68 -10.94
N LEU A 98 -4.56 21.48 -9.65
CA LEU A 98 -4.35 22.56 -8.68
C LEU A 98 -2.97 23.21 -8.79
N GLY A 99 -1.90 22.43 -9.03
CA GLY A 99 -0.53 22.93 -9.19
C GLY A 99 -0.34 23.78 -10.45
N LEU A 100 -1.14 23.53 -11.49
CA LEU A 100 -1.18 24.33 -12.73
C LEU A 100 -1.72 25.76 -12.51
N GLN A 101 -2.41 26.01 -11.39
CA GLN A 101 -2.87 27.35 -10.99
C GLN A 101 -1.90 28.02 -10.01
N GLY A 102 -0.83 27.33 -9.59
CA GLY A 102 0.14 27.79 -8.60
C GLY A 102 1.37 28.48 -9.19
N ALA A 103 2.28 28.90 -8.31
CA ALA A 103 3.52 29.60 -8.69
C ALA A 103 4.47 28.72 -9.53
N CYS A 104 4.45 27.40 -9.33
CA CYS A 104 5.27 26.43 -10.08
C CYS A 104 4.58 25.89 -11.35
N ARG A 105 3.77 26.73 -12.02
CA ARG A 105 2.95 26.29 -13.17
C ARG A 105 3.80 25.67 -14.28
N LYS A 106 4.93 26.29 -14.64
CA LYS A 106 5.78 25.85 -15.74
C LYS A 106 6.40 24.47 -15.45
N GLU A 107 6.93 24.31 -14.24
CA GLU A 107 7.50 23.04 -13.76
C GLU A 107 6.43 21.94 -13.72
N ASN A 108 5.21 22.27 -13.32
CA ASN A 108 4.07 21.34 -13.32
C ASN A 108 3.64 20.96 -14.75
N GLU A 109 3.66 21.88 -15.72
CA GLU A 109 3.38 21.58 -17.14
C GLU A 109 4.45 20.67 -17.75
N ASP A 110 5.74 20.96 -17.51
CA ASP A 110 6.87 20.15 -17.96
C ASP A 110 6.84 18.74 -17.35
N PHE A 111 6.60 18.66 -16.04
CA PHE A 111 6.46 17.40 -15.33
C PHE A 111 5.27 16.57 -15.84
N ALA A 112 4.11 17.20 -16.05
CA ALA A 112 2.93 16.52 -16.59
C ALA A 112 3.21 15.90 -17.97
N ARG A 113 3.85 16.65 -18.87
CA ARG A 113 4.24 16.16 -20.20
C ARG A 113 5.18 14.96 -20.11
N ASN A 114 6.25 15.08 -19.32
CA ASN A 114 7.24 14.02 -19.15
C ASN A 114 6.62 12.74 -18.58
N ILE A 115 5.80 12.87 -17.55
CA ILE A 115 5.14 11.71 -16.91
C ILE A 115 4.13 11.06 -17.86
N MET A 116 3.35 11.83 -18.63
CA MET A 116 2.44 11.26 -19.63
C MET A 116 3.21 10.48 -20.72
N ALA A 117 4.31 11.05 -21.23
CA ALA A 117 5.14 10.38 -22.23
C ALA A 117 5.76 9.06 -21.71
N ILE A 118 6.16 9.02 -20.43
CA ILE A 118 6.59 7.79 -19.75
C ILE A 118 5.44 6.78 -19.66
N GLY A 119 4.24 7.22 -19.23
CA GLY A 119 3.07 6.35 -19.10
C GLY A 119 2.58 5.75 -20.43
N GLU A 120 2.76 6.48 -21.53
CA GLU A 120 2.44 6.00 -22.88
C GLU A 120 3.53 5.07 -23.46
N GLY A 121 4.71 5.02 -22.84
CA GLY A 121 5.87 4.25 -23.30
C GLY A 121 6.62 4.92 -24.46
N LEU A 122 6.34 6.19 -24.75
CA LEU A 122 6.99 6.94 -25.85
C LEU A 122 8.48 7.19 -25.59
N THR A 123 8.89 7.14 -24.32
CA THR A 123 10.28 7.36 -23.89
C THR A 123 11.02 6.06 -23.56
N GLN A 124 10.38 4.90 -23.71
CA GLN A 124 10.95 3.61 -23.31
C GLN A 124 11.23 2.70 -24.52
N HIS A 125 12.52 2.51 -24.85
CA HIS A 125 12.97 1.57 -25.87
C HIS A 125 13.58 0.28 -25.29
N LYS A 126 13.69 0.19 -23.96
CA LYS A 126 14.23 -0.95 -23.18
C LYS A 126 13.49 -1.02 -21.83
N ASP A 127 13.59 -2.17 -21.15
CA ASP A 127 12.93 -2.41 -19.84
C ASP A 127 13.48 -1.54 -18.70
N LEU A 128 14.66 -0.93 -18.88
CA LEU A 128 15.25 0.02 -17.94
C LEU A 128 15.67 1.26 -18.72
N VAL A 129 15.06 2.40 -18.38
CA VAL A 129 15.40 3.68 -19.01
C VAL A 129 15.63 4.74 -17.96
N GLN A 130 16.75 5.44 -18.11
CA GLN A 130 17.08 6.63 -17.35
C GLN A 130 16.46 7.83 -18.07
N VAL A 131 15.45 8.44 -17.47
CA VAL A 131 14.72 9.58 -18.01
C VAL A 131 15.04 10.79 -17.16
N GLU A 132 15.47 11.89 -17.79
CA GLU A 132 15.55 13.18 -17.13
C GLU A 132 14.14 13.76 -17.03
N VAL A 133 13.65 13.94 -15.81
CA VAL A 133 12.31 14.49 -15.57
C VAL A 133 12.46 15.95 -15.18
N GLN A 134 12.22 16.84 -16.14
CA GLN A 134 12.31 18.28 -15.89
C GLN A 134 11.30 18.72 -14.82
N GLY A 135 11.72 19.67 -13.97
CA GLY A 135 10.89 20.21 -12.88
C GLY A 135 10.96 19.41 -11.56
N VAL A 136 11.61 18.24 -11.53
CA VAL A 136 11.73 17.43 -10.30
C VAL A 136 13.02 17.78 -9.55
N ASN A 137 12.89 18.04 -8.25
CA ASN A 137 14.04 18.25 -7.38
C ASN A 137 14.68 16.90 -7.03
N VAL A 138 15.83 16.60 -7.65
CA VAL A 138 16.60 15.38 -7.39
C VAL A 138 17.81 15.71 -6.50
N ALA A 139 17.96 14.98 -5.39
CA ALA A 139 19.08 15.10 -4.47
C ALA A 139 19.87 13.79 -4.36
N TYR A 140 21.19 13.92 -4.24
CA TYR A 140 22.14 12.81 -4.11
C TYR A 140 22.78 12.77 -2.71
N ASP A 141 22.00 13.06 -1.67
CA ASP A 141 22.48 13.04 -0.28
C ASP A 141 21.37 12.67 0.70
N ASP A 142 21.73 11.83 1.67
CA ASP A 142 20.92 11.29 2.74
C ASP A 142 20.56 12.36 3.79
N LYS A 143 21.35 13.44 3.88
CA LYS A 143 21.12 14.53 4.85
C LYS A 143 19.89 15.39 4.58
N ARG A 144 19.32 15.36 3.36
CA ARG A 144 18.09 16.12 3.04
C ARG A 144 16.81 15.42 3.53
N VAL A 145 16.89 14.13 3.88
CA VAL A 145 15.76 13.36 4.42
C VAL A 145 15.40 13.80 5.85
N SER A 146 16.26 14.57 6.51
CA SER A 146 16.07 15.08 7.89
C SER A 146 15.02 16.18 8.03
N GLN A 147 14.47 16.72 6.94
CA GLN A 147 13.34 17.65 6.99
C GLN A 147 12.02 16.87 7.09
N PRO A 148 10.97 17.38 7.77
CA PRO A 148 9.73 16.64 8.00
C PRO A 148 8.89 16.51 6.72
N LEU A 149 9.33 15.65 5.81
CA LEU A 149 8.61 15.22 4.61
C LEU A 149 8.24 13.75 4.77
N LEU A 150 6.99 13.40 4.45
CA LEU A 150 6.61 12.01 4.32
C LEU A 150 7.53 11.34 3.28
N SER A 151 8.13 10.21 3.62
CA SER A 151 9.02 9.47 2.73
C SER A 151 8.34 8.24 2.11
N LEU A 152 8.55 8.03 0.82
CA LEU A 152 8.10 6.85 0.07
C LEU A 152 9.31 6.04 -0.37
N THR A 153 9.31 4.74 -0.08
CA THR A 153 10.40 3.83 -0.46
C THR A 153 9.89 2.64 -1.27
N PRO A 154 10.73 1.96 -2.06
CA PRO A 154 10.33 0.72 -2.73
C PRO A 154 10.09 -0.42 -1.74
N LEU A 155 10.97 -0.58 -0.75
CA LEU A 155 10.97 -1.71 0.19
C LEU A 155 10.53 -1.31 1.61
N ASN A 156 9.88 -2.26 2.31
CA ASN A 156 9.48 -2.05 3.71
C ASN A 156 10.70 -1.88 4.64
N ALA A 157 11.80 -2.59 4.37
CA ALA A 157 13.04 -2.48 5.16
C ALA A 157 13.62 -1.05 5.11
N ASP A 158 13.61 -0.43 3.94
CA ASP A 158 14.05 0.97 3.78
C ASP A 158 13.13 1.92 4.56
N ALA A 159 11.80 1.72 4.49
CA ALA A 159 10.85 2.53 5.25
C ALA A 159 11.08 2.39 6.77
N GLN A 160 11.31 1.17 7.25
CA GLN A 160 11.63 0.91 8.66
C GLN A 160 12.92 1.61 9.08
N SER A 161 13.98 1.51 8.28
CA SER A 161 15.26 2.19 8.54
C SER A 161 15.10 3.71 8.64
N ILE A 162 14.34 4.32 7.71
CA ILE A 162 14.05 5.76 7.75
C ILE A 162 13.22 6.12 9.00
N ASN A 163 12.20 5.34 9.33
CA ASN A 163 11.37 5.59 10.52
C ASN A 163 12.21 5.57 11.81
N VAL A 164 13.13 4.62 11.95
CA VAL A 164 14.05 4.53 13.11
C VAL A 164 14.96 5.75 13.15
N ARG A 165 15.62 6.08 12.03
CA ARG A 165 16.53 7.22 11.98
C ARG A 165 15.85 8.55 12.28
N VAL A 166 14.63 8.74 11.78
CA VAL A 166 13.87 9.95 12.04
C VAL A 166 13.49 10.03 13.51
N LEU A 167 13.09 8.91 14.12
CA LEU A 167 12.84 8.84 15.55
C LEU A 167 14.10 9.25 16.35
N ASP A 168 15.28 8.78 15.97
CA ASP A 168 16.54 9.17 16.63
C ASP A 168 16.84 10.67 16.51
N CYS A 169 16.53 11.28 15.36
CA CYS A 169 16.74 12.70 15.11
C CYS A 169 15.71 13.62 15.78
N LEU A 170 14.54 13.11 16.16
CA LEU A 170 13.52 13.92 16.84
C LEU A 170 13.99 14.32 18.23
N THR A 171 13.82 15.61 18.53
CA THR A 171 14.02 16.15 19.87
C THR A 171 12.87 15.71 20.79
N GLY A 172 13.17 15.50 22.07
CA GLY A 172 12.21 15.04 23.06
C GLY A 172 12.53 13.66 23.63
N GLU A 173 11.86 13.33 24.72
CA GLU A 173 12.04 12.06 25.42
C GLU A 173 11.46 10.90 24.60
N GLU A 174 12.29 9.88 24.38
CA GLU A 174 11.88 8.62 23.78
C GLU A 174 11.10 7.82 24.81
N ILE A 175 9.84 7.52 24.52
CA ILE A 175 9.00 6.73 25.40
C ILE A 175 8.86 5.33 24.81
N LEU A 176 9.26 4.35 25.61
CA LEU A 176 9.28 2.96 25.22
C LEU A 176 8.05 2.22 25.75
N SER A 177 7.30 1.59 24.85
CA SER A 177 6.21 0.69 25.22
C SER A 177 6.57 -0.75 24.88
N HIS A 178 6.68 -1.59 25.91
CA HIS A 178 6.76 -3.04 25.74
C HIS A 178 5.35 -3.62 25.61
N SER A 179 5.23 -4.61 24.73
CA SER A 179 4.04 -5.44 24.65
C SER A 179 4.09 -6.57 25.67
N ILE A 180 2.93 -7.17 25.91
CA ILE A 180 2.78 -8.41 26.66
C ILE A 180 2.37 -9.46 25.64
N ASP A 181 3.20 -10.49 25.48
CA ASP A 181 3.07 -11.49 24.42
C ASP A 181 2.87 -12.85 25.07
N TRP A 182 1.86 -13.60 24.63
CA TRP A 182 1.66 -14.95 25.14
C TRP A 182 1.16 -15.88 24.03
N PRO A 183 1.66 -17.12 23.99
CA PRO A 183 1.19 -18.11 23.03
C PRO A 183 -0.28 -18.43 23.29
N ASP A 184 -1.01 -18.79 22.24
CA ASP A 184 -2.33 -19.38 22.42
C ASP A 184 -2.19 -20.78 23.06
N LYS A 185 -3.28 -21.32 23.62
CA LYS A 185 -3.28 -22.61 24.34
C LYS A 185 -2.71 -23.75 23.49
N GLU A 186 -2.94 -23.73 22.18
CA GLU A 186 -2.45 -24.74 21.24
C GLU A 186 -0.95 -24.60 20.93
N ALA A 187 -0.36 -23.45 21.26
CA ALA A 187 1.02 -23.06 20.97
C ALA A 187 1.94 -23.02 22.20
N ALA A 188 1.38 -23.20 23.39
CA ALA A 188 2.06 -22.95 24.67
C ALA A 188 3.36 -23.74 24.85
N ASP A 189 3.42 -24.97 24.33
CA ASP A 189 4.61 -25.83 24.43
C ASP A 189 5.65 -25.58 23.33
N CYS A 190 5.31 -24.76 22.32
CA CYS A 190 6.12 -24.55 21.12
C CYS A 190 6.84 -23.21 21.08
N LEU A 191 6.40 -22.22 21.87
CA LEU A 191 6.99 -20.87 21.89
C LEU A 191 7.18 -20.37 23.32
N THR A 192 8.39 -19.91 23.60
CA THR A 192 8.68 -19.14 24.82
C THR A 192 8.31 -17.68 24.61
N GLU A 193 7.96 -16.99 25.71
CA GLU A 193 7.71 -15.53 25.70
C GLU A 193 8.91 -14.75 25.13
N GLU A 194 10.15 -15.16 25.44
CA GLU A 194 11.36 -14.56 24.88
C GLU A 194 11.49 -14.76 23.36
N GLY A 195 10.99 -15.88 22.85
CA GLY A 195 10.94 -16.16 21.41
C GLY A 195 9.94 -15.24 20.71
N LEU A 196 8.76 -15.02 21.31
CA LEU A 196 7.72 -14.14 20.79
C LEU A 196 8.20 -12.68 20.67
N ASN A 197 8.91 -12.19 21.69
CA ASN A 197 9.41 -10.81 21.74
C ASN A 197 10.37 -10.44 20.60
N LYS A 198 10.94 -11.43 19.90
CA LYS A 198 11.87 -11.24 18.77
C LYS A 198 11.19 -11.22 17.41
N LEU A 199 9.89 -11.52 17.36
CA LEU A 199 9.17 -11.64 16.10
C LEU A 199 8.66 -10.27 15.63
N ALA A 200 8.71 -10.06 14.31
CA ALA A 200 8.20 -8.86 13.66
C ALA A 200 7.32 -9.25 12.47
N PHE A 201 6.16 -8.61 12.34
CA PHE A 201 5.13 -9.03 11.37
C PHE A 201 4.48 -7.84 10.67
N ALA A 202 4.10 -8.05 9.41
CA ALA A 202 3.28 -7.09 8.71
C ALA A 202 1.89 -6.96 9.38
N GLY A 203 1.47 -5.73 9.68
CA GLY A 203 0.15 -5.43 10.24
C GLY A 203 0.02 -5.61 11.76
N PHE A 204 1.14 -5.82 12.45
CA PHE A 204 1.25 -5.81 13.91
C PHE A 204 2.32 -4.79 14.34
N PRO A 205 2.18 -4.17 15.53
CA PRO A 205 3.24 -3.37 16.12
C PRO A 205 4.37 -4.28 16.61
N ASP A 206 5.58 -3.72 16.70
CA ASP A 206 6.72 -4.43 17.26
C ASP A 206 6.56 -4.61 18.78
N HIS A 207 7.19 -5.65 19.34
CA HIS A 207 7.22 -5.87 20.78
C HIS A 207 7.75 -4.64 21.52
N LYS A 208 8.86 -4.11 21.01
CA LYS A 208 9.50 -2.88 21.47
C LYS A 208 9.01 -1.71 20.60
N LEU A 209 7.90 -1.08 20.99
CA LEU A 209 7.38 0.10 20.29
C LEU A 209 7.98 1.37 20.89
N SER A 210 8.90 1.99 20.15
CA SER A 210 9.50 3.27 20.52
C SER A 210 8.86 4.44 19.79
N LEU A 211 8.44 5.47 20.53
CA LEU A 211 7.79 6.67 19.99
C LEU A 211 8.29 7.93 20.71
N LYS A 212 8.27 9.06 19.99
CA LYS A 212 8.51 10.41 20.52
C LYS A 212 7.35 11.33 20.16
N ALA A 213 7.13 12.37 20.99
CA ALA A 213 6.20 13.43 20.62
C ALA A 213 6.60 14.06 19.27
N GLY A 214 5.61 14.30 18.42
CA GLY A 214 5.83 14.85 17.07
C GLY A 214 6.08 13.79 15.98
N ILE A 215 6.23 12.51 16.31
CA ILE A 215 6.32 11.48 15.27
C ILE A 215 4.93 11.17 14.68
N PRO A 216 4.78 11.06 13.35
CA PRO A 216 3.56 10.52 12.77
C PRO A 216 3.51 9.00 12.94
N VAL A 217 2.34 8.48 13.29
CA VAL A 217 2.02 7.05 13.35
C VAL A 217 0.79 6.74 12.49
N VAL A 218 0.61 5.48 12.14
CA VAL A 218 -0.59 4.98 11.46
C VAL A 218 -1.29 3.94 12.33
N LEU A 219 -2.61 4.04 12.43
CA LEU A 219 -3.44 3.09 13.16
C LEU A 219 -3.57 1.77 12.38
N LEU A 220 -3.41 0.64 13.06
CA LEU A 220 -3.42 -0.70 12.46
C LEU A 220 -4.78 -1.41 12.53
N ARG A 221 -5.71 -0.91 13.35
CA ARG A 221 -7.02 -1.54 13.59
C ARG A 221 -8.12 -0.51 13.65
N ASN A 222 -9.34 -0.94 13.33
CA ASN A 222 -10.53 -0.12 13.53
C ASN A 222 -10.85 -0.09 15.02
N LEU A 223 -10.93 1.11 15.60
CA LEU A 223 -11.29 1.32 17.00
C LEU A 223 -12.65 2.00 17.11
N ASN A 224 -12.83 3.09 16.38
CA ASN A 224 -14.07 3.85 16.36
C ASN A 224 -14.26 4.49 14.97
N VAL A 225 -14.99 3.79 14.10
CA VAL A 225 -15.19 4.21 12.71
C VAL A 225 -15.98 5.53 12.65
N SER A 226 -16.97 5.73 13.53
CA SER A 226 -17.74 6.98 13.59
C SER A 226 -16.91 8.21 13.95
N GLU A 227 -15.74 8.02 14.57
CA GLU A 227 -14.86 9.12 14.97
C GLU A 227 -13.59 9.27 14.12
N GLY A 228 -13.49 8.51 13.02
CA GLY A 228 -12.31 8.59 12.16
C GLY A 228 -11.16 7.66 12.53
N LEU A 229 -11.36 6.77 13.51
CA LEU A 229 -10.33 5.85 14.01
C LEU A 229 -10.44 4.49 13.33
N TRP A 230 -10.16 4.46 12.03
CA TRP A 230 -10.07 3.25 11.22
C TRP A 230 -8.61 2.90 10.87
N ASN A 231 -8.38 1.67 10.42
CA ASN A 231 -7.08 1.21 9.95
C ASN A 231 -6.56 2.11 8.81
N GLY A 232 -5.34 2.61 8.95
CA GLY A 232 -4.75 3.56 8.01
C GLY A 232 -4.88 5.02 8.43
N THR A 233 -5.65 5.36 9.47
CA THR A 233 -5.71 6.74 9.97
C THR A 233 -4.34 7.19 10.46
N ARG A 234 -3.84 8.30 9.91
CA ARG A 234 -2.56 8.90 10.30
C ARG A 234 -2.75 9.85 11.46
N LEU A 235 -1.96 9.65 12.50
CA LEU A 235 -2.00 10.40 13.75
C LEU A 235 -0.62 11.02 14.01
N LEU A 236 -0.57 12.22 14.57
CA LEU A 236 0.63 12.84 15.11
C LEU A 236 0.69 12.57 16.61
N VAL A 237 1.71 11.88 17.09
CA VAL A 237 1.88 11.62 18.52
C VAL A 237 2.04 12.94 19.25
N LEU A 238 1.22 13.19 20.25
CA LEU A 238 1.34 14.33 21.16
C LEU A 238 2.06 13.90 22.43
N ARG A 239 1.62 12.77 22.99
CA ARG A 239 2.14 12.23 24.25
C ARG A 239 1.88 10.73 24.32
N LEU A 240 2.79 10.00 24.94
CA LEU A 240 2.60 8.59 25.26
C LEU A 240 2.61 8.41 26.77
N THR A 241 1.67 7.61 27.28
CA THR A 241 1.62 7.17 28.68
C THR A 241 1.69 5.65 28.73
N SER A 242 1.74 5.06 29.92
CA SER A 242 1.71 3.61 30.09
C SER A 242 0.51 2.93 29.42
N ASN A 243 -0.65 3.60 29.41
CA ASN A 243 -1.93 3.01 29.00
C ASN A 243 -2.61 3.71 27.81
N ALA A 244 -2.15 4.90 27.43
CA ALA A 244 -2.78 5.70 26.39
C ALA A 244 -1.74 6.42 25.51
N LEU A 245 -1.97 6.34 24.20
CA LEU A 245 -1.30 7.12 23.18
C LEU A 245 -2.19 8.30 22.80
N GLU A 246 -1.82 9.51 23.21
CA GLU A 246 -2.51 10.74 22.84
C GLU A 246 -1.96 11.25 21.51
N ALA A 247 -2.85 11.48 20.56
CA ALA A 247 -2.45 11.85 19.21
C ALA A 247 -3.46 12.79 18.56
N ARG A 248 -3.02 13.45 17.48
CA ARG A 248 -3.86 14.33 16.65
C ARG A 248 -4.06 13.76 15.26
N VAL A 249 -5.28 13.72 14.76
CA VAL A 249 -5.58 13.25 13.41
C VAL A 249 -4.96 14.18 12.35
N LEU A 250 -4.19 13.62 11.41
CA LEU A 250 -3.46 14.40 10.40
C LEU A 250 -4.25 14.63 9.10
N THR A 251 -5.15 13.72 8.74
CA THR A 251 -5.82 13.67 7.44
C THR A 251 -7.31 13.36 7.55
N GLY A 252 -8.07 13.63 6.50
CA GLY A 252 -9.49 13.31 6.41
C GLY A 252 -10.42 14.31 7.13
N PRO A 253 -11.72 13.97 7.26
CA PRO A 253 -12.73 14.88 7.80
C PRO A 253 -12.53 15.21 9.28
N PHE A 254 -11.82 14.36 10.03
CA PHE A 254 -11.53 14.54 11.45
C PHE A 254 -10.17 15.20 11.72
N LYS A 255 -9.52 15.77 10.69
CA LYS A 255 -8.20 16.40 10.81
C LYS A 255 -8.18 17.44 11.94
N GLY A 256 -7.12 17.41 12.76
CA GLY A 256 -6.90 18.32 13.88
C GLY A 256 -7.51 17.85 15.20
N ARG A 257 -8.43 16.89 15.18
CA ARG A 257 -9.02 16.31 16.40
C ARG A 257 -7.97 15.58 17.23
N GLN A 258 -7.99 15.78 18.54
CA GLN A 258 -7.19 15.01 19.49
C GLN A 258 -7.94 13.75 19.91
N VAL A 259 -7.22 12.63 20.00
CA VAL A 259 -7.74 11.31 20.29
C VAL A 259 -6.81 10.58 21.26
N SER A 260 -7.35 9.69 22.05
CA SER A 260 -6.61 8.82 22.97
C SER A 260 -6.76 7.38 22.54
N ILE A 261 -5.65 6.72 22.25
CA ILE A 261 -5.61 5.34 21.72
C ILE A 261 -5.12 4.41 22.82
N PRO A 262 -5.93 3.44 23.28
CA PRO A 262 -5.51 2.48 24.30
C PRO A 262 -4.66 1.36 23.68
N LYS A 263 -3.93 0.62 24.53
CA LYS A 263 -3.40 -0.70 24.17
C LYS A 263 -4.56 -1.67 23.95
N ILE A 264 -4.44 -2.53 22.95
CA ILE A 264 -5.42 -3.57 22.66
C ILE A 264 -4.74 -4.92 22.52
N THR A 265 -5.49 -5.99 22.74
CA THR A 265 -5.03 -7.34 22.42
C THR A 265 -5.21 -7.59 20.93
N LEU A 266 -4.12 -7.92 20.26
CA LEU A 266 -4.06 -8.35 18.87
C LEU A 266 -3.85 -9.87 18.86
N PHE A 267 -4.54 -10.56 17.97
CA PHE A 267 -4.40 -12.01 17.80
C PHE A 267 -3.74 -12.32 16.47
N HIS A 268 -2.73 -13.18 16.49
CA HIS A 268 -2.07 -13.70 15.30
C HIS A 268 -2.41 -15.19 15.19
N GLU A 269 -3.04 -15.59 14.08
CA GLU A 269 -3.51 -16.98 13.85
C GLU A 269 -2.38 -17.96 13.48
N GLY A 270 -1.16 -17.48 13.31
CA GLY A 270 -0.05 -18.25 12.74
C GLY A 270 -0.05 -18.23 11.21
N ASN A 271 1.13 -18.41 10.61
CA ASN A 271 1.36 -18.46 9.17
C ASN A 271 2.64 -19.26 8.85
N THR A 272 3.07 -19.22 7.59
CA THR A 272 4.27 -19.93 7.12
C THR A 272 5.55 -19.51 7.86
N SER A 273 5.63 -18.26 8.33
CA SER A 273 6.78 -17.71 9.05
C SER A 273 6.71 -17.99 10.56
N VAL A 274 5.53 -17.98 11.16
CA VAL A 274 5.30 -18.34 12.57
C VAL A 274 4.17 -19.33 12.65
N LYS A 275 4.54 -20.60 12.81
CA LYS A 275 3.63 -21.75 12.63
C LYS A 275 2.53 -21.86 13.68
N VAL A 276 2.55 -21.02 14.73
CA VAL A 276 1.65 -21.16 15.86
C VAL A 276 0.98 -19.84 16.24
N PRO A 277 -0.27 -19.89 16.74
CA PRO A 277 -1.01 -18.70 17.13
C PRO A 277 -0.54 -18.09 18.45
N PHE A 278 -0.69 -16.77 18.59
CA PHE A 278 -0.33 -16.04 19.81
C PHE A 278 -1.10 -14.71 19.93
N TYR A 279 -1.05 -14.11 21.11
CA TYR A 279 -1.64 -12.81 21.42
C TYR A 279 -0.57 -11.77 21.75
N LEU A 280 -0.86 -10.52 21.40
CA LEU A 280 0.01 -9.36 21.56
C LEU A 280 -0.78 -8.19 22.16
N TYR A 281 -0.47 -7.77 23.39
CA TYR A 281 -1.09 -6.60 24.01
C TYR A 281 -0.23 -5.35 23.83
N GLN A 282 -0.62 -4.47 22.90
CA GLN A 282 0.17 -3.29 22.52
C GLN A 282 -0.72 -2.19 21.91
N PHE A 283 -0.20 -0.96 21.79
CA PHE A 283 -0.86 0.09 21.00
C PHE A 283 -0.97 -0.36 19.54
N PRO A 284 -2.16 -0.27 18.91
CA PRO A 284 -2.36 -0.67 17.53
C PRO A 284 -1.86 0.42 16.57
N ALA A 285 -0.62 0.88 16.73
CA ALA A 285 -0.04 1.96 15.96
C ALA A 285 1.45 1.70 15.67
N VAL A 286 1.92 2.15 14.51
CA VAL A 286 3.34 2.06 14.10
C VAL A 286 3.79 3.39 13.51
N ALA A 287 5.08 3.71 13.65
CA ALA A 287 5.68 4.90 13.05
C ALA A 287 5.42 4.93 11.53
N ALA A 288 5.06 6.11 11.02
CA ALA A 288 4.57 6.32 9.66
C ALA A 288 5.15 7.61 9.05
N PHE A 289 6.43 7.86 9.31
CA PHE A 289 7.19 8.91 8.63
C PHE A 289 7.56 8.47 7.21
N ALA A 290 7.96 7.21 7.07
CA ALA A 290 8.19 6.53 5.81
C ALA A 290 7.22 5.36 5.62
N MET A 291 6.82 5.14 4.38
CA MET A 291 6.02 3.99 3.96
C MET A 291 6.46 3.52 2.58
N THR A 292 6.02 2.33 2.16
CA THR A 292 6.30 1.89 0.81
C THR A 292 5.43 2.61 -0.21
N ILE A 293 5.94 2.76 -1.43
CA ILE A 293 5.21 3.31 -2.56
C ILE A 293 3.87 2.58 -2.75
N ASN A 294 3.86 1.26 -2.64
CA ASN A 294 2.64 0.46 -2.77
C ASN A 294 1.59 0.82 -1.71
N LYS A 295 2.01 1.12 -0.47
CA LYS A 295 1.10 1.55 0.60
C LYS A 295 0.59 2.99 0.43
N SER A 296 1.28 3.81 -0.35
CA SER A 296 0.87 5.19 -0.67
C SER A 296 -0.21 5.26 -1.76
N GLN A 297 -0.50 4.13 -2.41
CA GLN A 297 -1.49 4.03 -3.47
C GLN A 297 -2.89 4.45 -2.95
N GLY A 298 -3.66 5.16 -3.79
CA GLY A 298 -4.89 5.85 -3.39
C GLY A 298 -4.74 7.11 -2.51
N GLN A 299 -3.54 7.48 -2.04
CA GLN A 299 -3.35 8.66 -1.18
C GLN A 299 -2.81 9.87 -1.96
N SER A 300 -3.27 11.08 -1.60
CA SER A 300 -2.72 12.36 -2.08
C SER A 300 -1.88 13.02 -0.99
N MET A 301 -0.68 13.48 -1.33
CA MET A 301 0.26 14.09 -0.37
C MET A 301 0.61 15.52 -0.79
N LYS A 302 0.73 16.43 0.20
CA LYS A 302 1.11 17.83 -0.07
C LYS A 302 2.60 17.96 -0.31
N HIS A 303 3.42 17.37 0.57
CA HIS A 303 4.86 17.31 0.42
C HIS A 303 5.32 15.87 0.62
N VAL A 304 6.17 15.37 -0.28
CA VAL A 304 6.63 13.99 -0.25
C VAL A 304 8.07 13.88 -0.73
N ALA A 305 8.84 13.02 -0.07
CA ALA A 305 10.14 12.58 -0.52
C ALA A 305 10.00 11.17 -1.09
N VAL A 306 10.48 10.91 -2.30
CA VAL A 306 10.65 9.56 -2.84
C VAL A 306 12.11 9.18 -2.62
N VAL A 307 12.35 8.26 -1.70
CA VAL A 307 13.70 7.86 -1.26
C VAL A 307 14.05 6.50 -1.87
N LEU A 308 14.98 6.52 -2.81
CA LEU A 308 15.44 5.36 -3.58
C LEU A 308 16.80 4.89 -3.04
N ILE A 309 16.79 4.32 -1.82
CA ILE A 309 17.93 3.59 -1.26
C ILE A 309 18.10 2.27 -2.02
N SER A 310 17.03 1.47 -2.06
CA SER A 310 16.92 0.30 -2.93
C SER A 310 16.34 0.67 -4.30
N GLN A 311 16.64 -0.15 -5.31
CA GLN A 311 16.04 0.01 -6.65
C GLN A 311 14.55 -0.35 -6.64
N VAL A 312 13.77 0.32 -7.49
CA VAL A 312 12.40 -0.10 -7.79
C VAL A 312 12.42 -1.45 -8.52
N PHE A 313 11.51 -2.34 -8.15
CA PHE A 313 11.51 -3.73 -8.63
C PHE A 313 10.28 -4.09 -9.45
N ALA A 314 9.29 -3.19 -9.51
CA ALA A 314 8.04 -3.40 -10.23
C ALA A 314 7.81 -2.28 -11.25
N HIS A 315 7.33 -2.67 -12.44
CA HIS A 315 7.04 -1.73 -13.52
C HIS A 315 6.01 -0.70 -13.08
N GLY A 316 6.28 0.56 -13.37
CA GLY A 316 5.39 1.67 -13.01
C GLY A 316 5.32 2.01 -11.51
N GLN A 317 6.07 1.32 -10.63
CA GLN A 317 6.10 1.65 -9.21
C GLN A 317 6.58 3.09 -8.98
N LEU A 318 7.67 3.49 -9.64
CA LEU A 318 8.19 4.86 -9.53
C LEU A 318 7.23 5.89 -10.13
N TYR A 319 6.61 5.57 -11.25
CA TYR A 319 5.57 6.39 -11.87
C TYR A 319 4.43 6.68 -10.90
N ILE A 320 3.95 5.63 -10.20
CA ILE A 320 2.92 5.76 -9.16
C ILE A 320 3.37 6.68 -8.03
N ALA A 321 4.63 6.60 -7.60
CA ALA A 321 5.16 7.42 -6.52
C ALA A 321 5.21 8.92 -6.89
N LEU A 322 5.69 9.22 -8.11
CA LEU A 322 5.83 10.59 -8.60
C LEU A 322 4.47 11.27 -8.81
N LEU A 323 3.41 10.51 -9.11
CA LEU A 323 2.05 11.02 -9.26
C LEU A 323 1.33 11.34 -7.93
N ARG A 324 1.94 11.09 -6.77
CA ARG A 324 1.29 11.33 -5.47
C ARG A 324 1.25 12.80 -5.05
N VAL A 325 2.03 13.65 -5.72
CA VAL A 325 2.06 15.10 -5.44
C VAL A 325 1.04 15.85 -6.29
N ARG A 326 0.54 16.95 -5.71
CA ARG A 326 -0.31 17.91 -6.42
C ARG A 326 0.47 19.08 -7.02
N ASP A 327 1.74 19.18 -6.68
CA ASP A 327 2.67 20.21 -7.12
C ASP A 327 4.09 19.65 -7.05
N VAL A 328 4.79 19.65 -8.18
CA VAL A 328 6.14 19.09 -8.34
C VAL A 328 7.17 19.80 -7.47
N CYS A 329 6.95 21.07 -7.12
CA CYS A 329 7.81 21.80 -6.20
C CYS A 329 7.83 21.21 -4.78
N ASN A 330 6.81 20.42 -4.42
CA ASN A 330 6.73 19.74 -3.14
C ASN A 330 7.20 18.27 -3.20
N LEU A 331 7.78 17.86 -4.32
CA LEU A 331 8.36 16.54 -4.55
C LEU A 331 9.89 16.63 -4.45
N LEU A 332 10.46 15.82 -3.56
CA LEU A 332 11.90 15.57 -3.50
C LEU A 332 12.17 14.13 -3.91
N VAL A 333 13.07 13.88 -4.85
CA VAL A 333 13.55 12.53 -5.15
C VAL A 333 14.97 12.39 -4.62
N VAL A 334 15.20 11.43 -3.73
CA VAL A 334 16.52 11.16 -3.15
C VAL A 334 17.06 9.86 -3.71
N GLN A 335 18.24 9.91 -4.33
CA GLN A 335 18.91 8.74 -4.91
C GLN A 335 20.28 8.52 -4.25
N MET A 336 20.57 7.28 -3.88
CA MET A 336 21.86 6.93 -3.25
C MET A 336 22.95 6.53 -4.25
N SER A 337 22.61 6.31 -5.53
CA SER A 337 23.57 5.88 -6.55
C SER A 337 24.05 7.03 -7.43
N ARG A 338 25.39 7.17 -7.56
CA ARG A 338 26.05 8.10 -8.50
C ARG A 338 26.04 7.61 -9.96
N PHE A 339 25.42 6.46 -10.25
CA PHE A 339 25.41 5.85 -11.58
C PHE A 339 24.40 6.49 -12.53
N THR A 340 23.50 7.33 -12.02
CA THR A 340 22.60 8.16 -12.83
C THR A 340 23.23 9.51 -13.09
N ARG A 341 23.12 10.01 -14.33
CA ARG A 341 23.47 11.41 -14.67
C ARG A 341 22.69 12.35 -13.75
N SER A 342 23.33 13.45 -13.33
CA SER A 342 22.70 14.44 -12.45
C SER A 342 21.33 14.87 -12.98
N GLY A 343 20.27 14.73 -12.17
CA GLY A 343 18.90 15.13 -12.51
C GLY A 343 18.05 14.05 -13.20
N SER A 344 18.57 12.83 -13.38
CA SER A 344 17.85 11.75 -14.08
C SER A 344 17.40 10.62 -13.17
N ILE A 345 16.25 10.04 -13.51
CA ILE A 345 15.54 9.04 -12.72
C ILE A 345 15.42 7.75 -13.55
N VAL A 346 15.72 6.60 -12.94
CA VAL A 346 15.61 5.30 -13.61
C VAL A 346 14.21 4.74 -13.43
N PHE A 347 13.52 4.50 -14.54
CA PHE A 347 12.23 3.82 -14.58
C PHE A 347 12.44 2.36 -15.03
N LEU A 348 11.73 1.46 -14.35
CA LEU A 348 11.51 0.08 -14.76
C LEU A 348 10.17 0.01 -15.49
#